data_AF-A0A2D4MEJ5-F1
#
_entry.id   AF-A0A2D4MEJ5-F1
#
_cell.length_a   1.000
_cell.length_b   1.000
_cell.length_c   1.000
_cell.angle_alpha   90.00
_cell.angle_beta   90.00
_cell.angle_gamma   90.00
#
_symmetry.space_group_name_H-M   'P 1'
#
loop_
_entity.id
_entity.type
_entity.pdbx_description
1 polymer ?
#
loop_
_entity_poly.entity_id
_entity_poly.type
_entity_poly.pdbx_seq_one_letter_code
_entity_poly.pdbx_strand_id
1 'polypeptide(L)'
;EAQPAGRLCFECGQRGVTYVDITIGSFVCTACSGALRGLNPPHRVKSISMTNFTEGEVQFLQSRGNEACRKIWLGSFDSRATLLPDSQDPQKVKEFLQEKYEKKRWYVLPDQAKS
;
A
#
# COMPACT_ATOMS: atom_id res chain seq x y z
N GLU A 1 -16.55 16.36 -4.35
CA GLU A 1 -17.53 15.26 -4.34
C GLU A 1 -16.85 13.95 -3.94
N ALA A 2 -17.50 13.17 -3.07
CA ALA A 2 -16.97 11.89 -2.57
C ALA A 2 -17.00 10.83 -3.67
N GLN A 3 -15.83 10.34 -4.10
CA GLN A 3 -15.70 9.27 -5.10
C GLN A 3 -16.34 7.96 -4.59
N PRO A 4 -17.40 7.44 -5.24
CA PRO A 4 -18.10 6.24 -4.80
C PRO A 4 -17.69 5.02 -5.64
N ALA A 5 -16.43 4.60 -5.53
CA ALA A 5 -15.98 3.30 -6.01
C ALA A 5 -15.02 2.72 -4.98
N GLY A 6 -15.46 1.65 -4.31
CA GLY A 6 -14.75 1.03 -3.19
C GLY A 6 -13.27 0.79 -3.53
N ARG A 7 -12.41 1.70 -3.06
CA ARG A 7 -10.96 1.63 -3.26
C ARG A 7 -10.50 0.30 -2.67
N LEU A 8 -9.82 -0.50 -3.49
CA LEU A 8 -9.26 -1.78 -3.09
C LEU A 8 -8.01 -1.53 -2.26
N CYS A 9 -7.82 -2.35 -1.22
CA CYS A 9 -6.60 -2.36 -0.43
C CYS A 9 -5.39 -2.60 -1.34
N PHE A 10 -4.36 -1.78 -1.21
CA PHE A 10 -3.16 -1.90 -2.04
C PHE A 10 -2.43 -3.24 -1.85
N GLU A 11 -2.49 -3.81 -0.64
CA GLU A 11 -1.72 -5.01 -0.31
C GLU A 11 -2.48 -6.30 -0.63
N CYS A 12 -3.75 -6.38 -0.24
CA CYS A 12 -4.53 -7.63 -0.35
C CYS A 12 -5.63 -7.59 -1.42
N GLY A 13 -5.86 -6.45 -2.07
CA GLY A 13 -6.87 -6.30 -3.11
C GLY A 13 -8.33 -6.35 -2.62
N GLN A 14 -8.59 -6.53 -1.32
CA GLN A 14 -9.95 -6.54 -0.77
C GLN A 14 -10.59 -5.15 -0.79
N ARG A 15 -11.92 -5.10 -0.89
CA ARG A 15 -12.69 -3.85 -0.76
C ARG A 15 -12.65 -3.33 0.68
N GLY A 16 -12.85 -2.02 0.86
CA GLY A 16 -12.98 -1.41 2.17
C GLY A 16 -11.66 -0.89 2.72
N VAL A 17 -11.03 0.05 2.01
CA VAL A 17 -9.93 0.84 2.58
C VAL A 17 -10.46 1.74 3.69
N THR A 18 -9.74 1.73 4.81
CA THR A 18 -10.06 2.49 6.02
C THR A 18 -8.85 3.23 6.55
N TYR A 19 -7.66 2.92 6.04
CA TYR A 19 -6.39 3.53 6.40
C TYR A 19 -5.65 4.03 5.17
N VAL A 20 -4.80 5.02 5.40
CA VAL A 20 -3.76 5.43 4.46
C VAL A 20 -2.39 5.14 5.05
N ASP A 21 -1.47 4.71 4.20
CA ASP A 21 -0.06 4.60 4.51
C ASP A 21 0.65 5.86 4.01
N ILE A 22 1.04 6.73 4.93
CA ILE A 22 1.74 7.98 4.65
C ILE A 22 3.25 7.78 4.47
N THR A 23 3.79 6.56 4.64
CA THR A 23 5.16 6.26 4.26
C THR A 23 5.32 6.22 2.74
N ILE A 24 4.37 5.62 2.02
CA ILE A 24 4.46 5.43 0.57
C ILE A 24 3.35 6.12 -0.23
N GLY A 25 2.27 6.54 0.44
CA GLY A 25 1.13 7.20 -0.18
C GLY A 25 0.08 6.23 -0.74
N SER A 26 -0.19 5.13 -0.04
CA SER A 26 -1.17 4.11 -0.45
C SER A 26 -2.41 4.06 0.45
N PHE A 27 -3.47 3.41 -0.02
CA PHE A 27 -4.74 3.17 0.67
C PHE A 27 -4.89 1.68 0.98
N VAL A 28 -5.15 1.36 2.25
CA VAL A 28 -5.16 -0.02 2.76
C VAL A 28 -6.33 -0.28 3.70
N CYS A 29 -6.68 -1.55 3.88
CA CYS A 29 -7.67 -1.99 4.86
C CYS A 29 -7.07 -2.03 6.28
N THR A 30 -7.92 -2.20 7.28
CA THR A 30 -7.52 -2.30 8.70
C THR A 30 -6.48 -3.40 8.94
N ALA A 31 -6.69 -4.61 8.38
CA ALA A 31 -5.80 -5.74 8.59
C ALA A 31 -4.38 -5.47 8.05
N CYS A 32 -4.28 -5.01 6.80
CA CYS A 32 -3.00 -4.67 6.20
C CYS A 32 -2.33 -3.48 6.90
N SER A 33 -3.10 -2.53 7.44
CA SER A 33 -2.52 -1.46 8.26
C SER A 33 -1.78 -2.00 9.49
N GLY A 34 -2.30 -3.06 10.13
CA GLY A 34 -1.63 -3.73 11.24
C GLY A 34 -0.35 -4.44 10.80
N ALA A 35 -0.40 -5.17 9.69
CA ALA A 35 0.76 -5.87 9.15
C ALA A 35 1.90 -4.91 8.75
N LEU A 36 1.56 -3.77 8.13
CA LEU A 36 2.49 -2.71 7.75
C LEU A 36 3.21 -2.07 8.95
N ARG A 37 2.52 -1.93 10.10
CA ARG A 37 3.15 -1.48 11.35
C ARG A 37 4.13 -2.50 11.93
N GLY A 38 4.00 -3.77 11.57
CA GLY A 38 4.87 -4.86 12.03
C GLY A 38 6.16 -5.04 11.21
N LEU A 39 6.37 -4.24 10.16
CA LEU A 39 7.59 -4.23 9.36
C LEU A 39 8.74 -3.52 10.06
N ASN A 40 9.96 -3.71 9.55
CA ASN A 40 11.16 -3.01 10.00
C ASN A 40 11.90 -2.33 8.83
N PRO A 41 11.87 -0.98 8.72
CA PRO A 41 11.19 -0.04 9.61
C PRO A 41 9.66 -0.09 9.48
N PRO A 42 8.90 0.24 10.55
CA PRO A 42 7.45 0.19 10.52
C PRO A 42 6.89 1.31 9.63
N HIS A 43 5.88 0.99 8.84
CA HIS A 43 5.18 1.98 8.04
C HIS A 43 4.27 2.86 8.92
N ARG A 44 4.09 4.11 8.49
CA ARG A 44 3.26 5.09 9.18
C ARG A 44 1.87 5.06 8.56
N VAL A 45 0.92 4.42 9.25
CA VAL A 45 -0.47 4.34 8.80
C VAL A 45 -1.42 5.15 9.67
N LYS A 46 -2.43 5.78 9.05
CA LYS A 46 -3.42 6.67 9.68
C LYS A 46 -4.84 6.28 9.28
N SER A 47 -5.78 6.30 10.22
CA SER A 47 -7.21 6.03 9.95
C SER A 47 -7.80 7.18 9.15
N ILE A 48 -8.52 6.89 8.08
CA ILE A 48 -9.14 7.91 7.22
C ILE A 48 -10.21 8.68 8.00
N SER A 49 -11.02 7.99 8.80
CA SER A 49 -12.16 8.60 9.50
C SER A 49 -11.80 9.25 10.84
N MET A 50 -10.66 8.88 11.43
CA MET A 50 -10.29 9.31 12.79
C MET A 50 -9.07 10.24 12.83
N THR A 51 -8.48 10.58 11.68
CA THR A 51 -7.26 11.40 11.64
C THR A 51 -7.52 12.72 10.95
N ASN A 52 -7.09 13.82 11.59
CA ASN A 52 -6.94 15.10 10.92
C ASN A 52 -5.63 15.09 10.14
N PHE A 53 -5.72 15.19 8.82
CA PHE A 53 -4.56 15.23 7.94
C PHE A 53 -4.07 16.66 7.78
N THR A 54 -2.75 16.84 7.74
CA THR A 54 -2.19 18.12 7.33
C THR A 54 -2.36 18.31 5.82
N GLU A 55 -2.34 19.56 5.36
CA GLU A 55 -2.43 19.85 3.93
C GLU A 55 -1.33 19.15 3.13
N GLY A 56 -0.10 19.13 3.65
CA GLY A 56 1.01 18.40 3.02
C GLY A 56 0.78 16.89 2.92
N GLU A 57 0.12 16.27 3.90
CA GLU A 57 -0.24 14.85 3.83
C GLU A 57 -1.33 14.58 2.79
N VAL A 58 -2.33 15.47 2.69
CA VAL A 58 -3.36 15.39 1.67
C VAL A 58 -2.75 15.52 0.28
N GLN A 59 -1.91 16.53 0.06
CA GLN A 59 -1.21 16.73 -1.22
C GLN A 59 -0.29 15.56 -1.56
N PHE A 60 0.43 15.01 -0.58
CA PHE A 60 1.24 13.80 -0.78
C PHE A 60 0.40 12.60 -1.20
N LEU A 61 -0.73 12.33 -0.53
CA LEU A 61 -1.63 11.24 -0.88
C LEU A 61 -2.29 11.43 -2.25
N GLN A 62 -2.62 12.67 -2.62
CA GLN A 62 -3.19 13.02 -3.93
C GLN A 62 -2.18 12.92 -5.08
N SER A 63 -0.92 13.31 -4.85
CA SER A 63 0.17 13.14 -5.83
C SER A 63 0.63 11.69 -5.95
N ARG A 64 0.32 10.86 -4.95
CA ARG A 64 0.52 9.41 -4.95
C ARG A 64 -0.81 8.69 -5.20
N GLY A 65 -1.10 7.63 -4.44
CA GLY A 65 -2.21 6.72 -4.65
C GLY A 65 -1.75 5.34 -5.11
N ASN A 66 -2.65 4.37 -4.99
CA ASN A 66 -2.33 2.96 -5.20
C ASN A 66 -1.73 2.67 -6.57
N GLU A 67 -2.12 3.41 -7.60
CA GLU A 67 -1.58 3.23 -8.95
C GLU A 67 -0.12 3.66 -9.05
N ALA A 68 0.23 4.84 -8.52
CA ALA A 68 1.62 5.29 -8.44
C ALA A 68 2.46 4.34 -7.58
N CYS A 69 1.90 3.87 -6.44
CA CYS A 69 2.57 2.89 -5.60
C CYS A 69 2.76 1.55 -6.32
N ARG A 70 1.82 1.11 -7.17
CA ARG A 70 1.94 -0.14 -7.93
C ARG A 70 3.12 -0.09 -8.90
N LYS A 71 3.26 0.99 -9.66
CA LYS A 71 4.37 1.16 -10.62
C LYS A 71 5.75 1.13 -9.95
N ILE A 72 5.83 1.56 -8.69
CA ILE A 72 7.08 1.62 -7.93
C ILE A 72 7.32 0.32 -7.17
N TRP A 73 6.39 -0.11 -6.32
CA TRP A 73 6.58 -1.24 -5.39
C TRP A 73 6.23 -2.60 -5.97
N LEU A 74 5.60 -2.62 -7.13
CA LEU A 74 5.27 -3.81 -7.91
C LEU A 74 5.71 -3.62 -9.37
N GLY A 75 6.71 -2.78 -9.62
CA GLY A 75 7.11 -2.39 -10.99
C GLY A 75 7.69 -3.54 -11.81
N SER A 76 8.40 -4.47 -11.16
CA SER A 76 8.89 -5.73 -11.77
C SER A 76 8.06 -6.95 -11.35
N PHE A 77 6.87 -6.73 -10.77
CA PHE A 77 6.00 -7.80 -10.33
C PHE A 77 5.26 -8.41 -11.53
N ASP A 78 5.53 -9.68 -11.84
CA ASP A 78 4.75 -10.42 -12.82
C ASP A 78 3.54 -11.08 -12.13
N SER A 79 2.36 -10.52 -12.39
CA SER A 79 1.08 -11.03 -11.85
C SER A 79 0.70 -12.42 -12.36
N ARG A 80 1.35 -12.92 -13.42
CA ARG A 80 1.17 -14.30 -13.90
C ARG A 80 2.09 -15.29 -13.19
N ALA A 81 3.23 -14.82 -12.69
CA ALA A 81 4.22 -15.67 -12.02
C ALA A 81 4.11 -15.62 -10.49
N THR A 82 3.59 -14.52 -9.92
CA THR A 82 3.48 -14.34 -8.47
C THR A 82 2.04 -14.02 -8.06
N LEU A 83 1.48 -14.87 -7.20
CA LEU A 83 0.15 -14.65 -6.63
C LEU A 83 0.22 -13.65 -5.47
N LEU A 84 -0.80 -12.80 -5.35
CA LEU A 84 -1.00 -12.01 -4.13
C LEU A 84 -1.24 -12.96 -2.94
N PRO A 85 -0.78 -12.62 -1.72
CA PRO A 85 -0.98 -13.46 -0.57
C PRO A 85 -2.48 -13.60 -0.27
N ASP A 86 -2.88 -14.76 0.25
CA ASP A 86 -4.22 -14.91 0.79
C ASP A 86 -4.38 -13.95 1.98
N SER A 87 -5.27 -12.98 1.80
CA SER A 87 -5.66 -12.00 2.80
C SER A 87 -6.14 -12.58 4.14
N GLN A 88 -6.56 -13.85 4.17
CA GLN A 88 -6.99 -14.55 5.38
C GLN A 88 -5.84 -15.17 6.17
N ASP A 89 -4.62 -15.20 5.61
CA ASP A 89 -3.42 -15.74 6.24
C ASP A 89 -2.46 -14.60 6.63
N PRO A 90 -2.48 -14.14 7.90
CA PRO A 90 -1.66 -13.02 8.34
C PRO A 90 -0.16 -13.26 8.19
N GLN A 91 0.28 -14.52 8.28
CA GLN A 91 1.69 -14.88 8.17
C GLN A 91 2.16 -14.70 6.72
N LYS A 92 1.40 -15.21 5.74
CA LYS A 92 1.72 -15.00 4.32
C LYS A 92 1.64 -13.54 3.91
N VAL A 93 0.68 -12.79 4.43
CA VAL A 93 0.60 -11.35 4.19
C VAL A 93 1.86 -10.66 4.73
N LYS A 94 2.28 -10.98 5.96
CA LYS A 94 3.50 -10.42 6.56
C LYS A 94 4.74 -10.73 5.71
N GLU A 95 4.95 -12.00 5.35
CA GLU A 95 6.09 -12.43 4.53
C GLU A 95 6.13 -11.71 3.18
N PHE A 96 4.98 -11.61 2.51
CA PHE A 96 4.87 -10.86 1.26
C PHE A 96 5.24 -9.39 1.42
N LEU A 97 4.78 -8.73 2.49
CA LEU A 97 5.10 -7.33 2.76
C LEU A 97 6.59 -7.12 3.07
N GLN A 98 7.24 -8.07 3.74
CA GLN A 98 8.68 -8.02 3.98
C GLN A 98 9.47 -8.15 2.67
N GLU A 99 9.10 -9.09 1.79
CA GLU A 99 9.69 -9.20 0.45
C GLU A 99 9.52 -7.89 -0.35
N LYS A 100 8.33 -7.31 -0.28
CA LYS A 100 7.96 -6.09 -1.03
C LYS A 100 8.69 -4.85 -0.52
N TYR A 101 8.72 -4.61 0.78
CA TYR A 101 9.16 -3.33 1.36
C TYR A 101 10.56 -3.39 2.00
N GLU A 102 10.88 -4.46 2.72
CA GLU A 102 12.20 -4.61 3.37
C GLU A 102 13.24 -5.06 2.36
N LYS A 103 12.94 -6.12 1.59
CA LYS A 103 13.84 -6.65 0.57
C LYS A 103 13.74 -5.95 -0.77
N LYS A 104 12.71 -5.09 -0.95
CA LYS A 104 12.48 -4.32 -2.18
C LYS A 104 12.44 -5.19 -3.44
N ARG A 105 11.92 -6.42 -3.31
CA ARG A 105 12.01 -7.45 -4.36
C ARG A 105 11.46 -7.03 -5.71
N TRP A 106 10.40 -6.23 -5.71
CA TRP A 106 9.75 -5.71 -6.92
C TRP A 106 9.80 -4.19 -7.03
N TYR A 107 10.68 -3.57 -6.25
CA TYR A 107 10.84 -2.13 -6.24
C TYR A 107 11.59 -1.66 -7.49
N VAL A 108 11.02 -0.65 -8.15
CA VAL A 108 11.64 0.06 -9.26
C VAL A 108 11.77 1.52 -8.87
N LEU A 109 12.90 2.14 -9.24
CA LEU A 109 13.13 3.55 -8.94
C LEU A 109 12.05 4.42 -9.58
N PRO A 110 11.56 5.49 -8.90
CA PRO A 110 10.50 6.35 -9.43
C PRO A 110 10.78 6.91 -10.82
N ASP A 111 12.05 7.17 -11.18
CA ASP A 111 12.43 7.67 -12.49
C ASP A 111 12.31 6.62 -13.60
N GLN A 112 12.49 5.34 -13.27
CA GLN A 112 12.31 4.22 -14.19
C GLN A 112 10.83 3.81 -14.33
N ALA A 113 10.01 4.09 -13.31
CA ALA A 113 8.57 3.81 -13.28
C ALA A 113 7.72 4.77 -14.15
N LYS A 114 8.35 5.75 -14.83
CA LYS A 114 7.69 6.70 -15.76
C LYS A 114 7.44 6.14 -17.17
N SER A 115 7.80 4.88 -17.40
CA SER A 115 7.66 4.17 -18.69
C SER A 115 6.24 3.66 -18.91
#